data_AF-A0A7J9TAS3-F1
#
_entry.id   AF-A0A7J9TAS3-F1
#
_cell.length_a   1.000
_cell.length_b   1.000
_cell.length_c   1.000
_cell.angle_alpha   90.00
_cell.angle_beta   90.00
_cell.angle_gamma   90.00
#
_symmetry.space_group_name_H-M   'P 1'
#
loop_
_entity.id
_entity.type
_entity.pdbx_description
1 polymer ?
#
loop_
_entity_poly.entity_id
_entity_poly.type
_entity_poly.pdbx_seq_one_letter_code
_entity_poly.pdbx_strand_id
1 'polypeptide(L)'
;MMVKLKKASTKETEPERVAALEVRISNIYTQYRQLLPTDYKWEDEHSRWNELVYCIFAELTQHSYLDARSLSDNISELNLLDIEDLANVKIMDNGMADPDNKRIMTITDILHLNDVSEADINKTLSAICKVAQAIMENYDGKIQKFLRKYGQEIVDEFDSHVSFSEVDKGTQSRILVKWIQNTLAMPLAFSNIYTAKFCEIEGVTYHELAEAADNLGLNGAVLDDLLEVFIVDIQNQVKK
;
A
#
# COMPACT_ATOMS: atom_id res chain seq x y z
N MET A 1 -20.81 -25.76 5.21
CA MET A 1 -19.49 -26.36 5.56
C MET A 1 -18.45 -25.37 5.09
N MET A 2 -17.82 -24.63 6.01
CA MET A 2 -16.80 -23.63 5.67
C MET A 2 -15.66 -24.32 4.89
N VAL A 3 -15.37 -23.83 3.69
CA VAL A 3 -14.03 -24.03 3.12
C VAL A 3 -13.12 -23.22 4.03
N LYS A 4 -12.56 -23.88 5.04
CA LYS A 4 -11.37 -23.38 5.71
C LYS A 4 -10.35 -23.24 4.59
N LEU A 5 -10.10 -22.00 4.16
CA LEU A 5 -8.88 -21.66 3.47
C LEU A 5 -7.77 -22.26 4.35
N LYS A 6 -7.14 -23.33 3.86
CA LYS A 6 -5.92 -23.83 4.48
C LYS A 6 -5.05 -22.60 4.62
N LYS A 7 -4.59 -22.30 5.85
CA LYS A 7 -3.43 -21.44 6.04
C LYS A 7 -2.41 -21.93 5.03
N ALA A 8 -2.21 -21.16 3.95
CA ALA A 8 -1.14 -21.43 3.03
C ALA A 8 0.11 -21.41 3.89
N SER A 9 0.81 -22.53 3.90
CA SER A 9 2.09 -22.65 4.56
C SER A 9 2.95 -21.51 4.03
N THR A 10 3.45 -20.61 4.90
CA THR A 10 4.47 -19.60 4.59
C THR A 10 5.83 -20.22 4.19
N LYS A 11 5.84 -21.52 3.85
CA LYS A 11 7.00 -22.20 3.26
C LYS A 11 6.77 -22.24 1.75
N GLU A 12 7.73 -21.67 1.01
CA GLU A 12 7.91 -21.73 -0.45
C GLU A 12 7.30 -20.58 -1.28
N THR A 13 7.40 -19.34 -0.82
CA THR A 13 7.52 -18.22 -1.78
C THR A 13 8.94 -18.25 -2.35
N GLU A 14 9.05 -18.59 -3.63
CA GLU A 14 10.34 -18.55 -4.34
C GLU A 14 10.61 -17.11 -4.82
N PRO A 15 11.70 -16.44 -4.38
CA PRO A 15 11.97 -15.05 -4.74
C PRO A 15 12.01 -14.81 -6.26
N GLU A 16 12.50 -15.79 -7.03
CA GLU A 16 12.55 -15.73 -8.49
C GLU A 16 11.14 -15.69 -9.10
N ARG A 17 10.16 -16.39 -8.50
CA ARG A 17 8.77 -16.38 -8.96
C ARG A 17 8.08 -15.07 -8.65
N VAL A 18 8.32 -14.51 -7.46
CA VAL A 18 7.80 -13.18 -7.08
C VAL A 18 8.38 -12.11 -8.01
N ALA A 19 9.69 -12.11 -8.27
CA ALA A 19 10.31 -11.18 -9.20
C ALA A 19 9.76 -11.31 -10.64
N ALA A 20 9.52 -12.54 -11.11
CA ALA A 20 8.87 -12.75 -12.41
C ALA A 20 7.44 -12.20 -12.44
N LEU A 21 6.70 -12.35 -11.33
CA LEU A 21 5.37 -11.77 -11.16
C LEU A 21 5.40 -10.24 -11.14
N GLU A 22 6.38 -9.61 -10.51
CA GLU A 22 6.54 -8.15 -10.50
C GLU A 22 6.67 -7.60 -11.93
N VAL A 23 7.51 -8.24 -12.75
CA VAL A 23 7.64 -7.89 -14.18
C VAL A 23 6.31 -8.09 -14.91
N ARG A 24 5.61 -9.19 -14.61
CA ARG A 24 4.32 -9.50 -15.23
C ARG A 24 3.24 -8.47 -14.89
N ILE A 25 3.12 -8.11 -13.61
CA ILE A 25 2.19 -7.10 -13.11
C ILE A 25 2.52 -5.74 -13.74
N SER A 26 3.80 -5.36 -13.78
CA SER A 26 4.24 -4.09 -14.39
C SER A 26 3.87 -3.99 -15.87
N ASN A 27 3.98 -5.09 -16.62
CA ASN A 27 3.55 -5.16 -18.02
C ASN A 27 2.03 -5.01 -18.15
N ILE A 28 1.25 -5.68 -17.30
CA ILE A 28 -0.22 -5.56 -17.28
C ILE A 28 -0.62 -4.12 -16.95
N TYR A 29 -0.02 -3.53 -15.93
CA TYR A 29 -0.24 -2.14 -15.56
C TYR A 29 0.00 -1.23 -16.77
N THR A 30 1.16 -1.33 -17.41
CA THR A 30 1.54 -0.50 -18.57
C THR A 30 0.53 -0.63 -19.72
N GLN A 31 0.01 -1.84 -19.98
CA GLN A 31 -0.91 -2.09 -21.08
C GLN A 31 -2.35 -1.64 -20.79
N TYR A 32 -2.83 -1.88 -19.56
CA TYR A 32 -4.26 -1.81 -19.24
C TYR A 32 -4.62 -0.62 -18.35
N ARG A 33 -3.66 0.10 -17.76
CA ARG A 33 -3.94 1.21 -16.82
C ARG A 33 -4.87 2.28 -17.39
N GLN A 34 -4.73 2.62 -18.66
CA GLN A 34 -5.58 3.61 -19.34
C GLN A 34 -7.07 3.25 -19.39
N LEU A 35 -7.42 1.98 -19.13
CA LEU A 35 -8.80 1.49 -19.11
C LEU A 35 -9.44 1.59 -17.72
N LEU A 36 -8.65 1.91 -16.69
CA LEU A 36 -9.15 2.19 -15.35
C LEU A 36 -9.51 3.68 -15.18
N PRO A 37 -10.34 4.04 -14.20
CA PRO A 37 -10.64 5.44 -13.87
C PRO A 37 -9.38 6.30 -13.74
N THR A 38 -9.44 7.55 -14.23
CA THR A 38 -8.31 8.48 -14.15
C THR A 38 -8.07 9.00 -12.74
N ASP A 39 -9.09 8.99 -11.90
CA ASP A 39 -9.11 9.50 -10.52
C ASP A 39 -8.97 8.40 -9.46
N TYR A 40 -8.36 7.27 -9.83
CA TYR A 40 -8.10 6.16 -8.92
C TYR A 40 -7.19 6.61 -7.76
N LYS A 41 -7.74 6.65 -6.54
CA LYS A 41 -6.99 7.09 -5.36
C LYS A 41 -6.02 6.00 -4.91
N TRP A 42 -4.83 6.44 -4.47
CA TRP A 42 -3.82 5.58 -3.85
C TRP A 42 -3.40 4.41 -4.72
N GLU A 43 -3.24 4.64 -6.02
CA GLU A 43 -2.74 3.64 -6.93
C GLU A 43 -1.34 3.14 -6.55
N ASP A 44 -0.49 4.09 -6.17
CA ASP A 44 0.81 3.86 -5.58
C ASP A 44 0.74 4.01 -4.05
N GLU A 45 1.15 2.98 -3.32
CA GLU A 45 1.19 2.93 -1.86
C GLU A 45 2.26 3.87 -1.28
N HIS A 46 3.27 4.27 -2.06
CA HIS A 46 4.17 5.36 -1.66
C HIS A 46 3.41 6.68 -1.46
N SER A 47 2.34 6.90 -2.23
CA SER A 47 1.49 8.08 -2.05
C SER A 47 0.78 8.07 -0.70
N ARG A 48 0.38 6.90 -0.18
CA ARG A 48 -0.24 6.80 1.17
C ARG A 48 0.76 7.09 2.27
N TRP A 49 1.99 6.62 2.09
CA TRP A 49 3.07 6.96 3.02
C TRP A 49 3.33 8.47 3.02
N ASN A 50 3.43 9.10 1.85
CA ASN A 50 3.57 10.55 1.74
C ASN A 50 2.39 11.30 2.38
N GLU A 51 1.15 10.81 2.23
CA GLU A 51 -0.02 11.37 2.93
C GLU A 51 0.14 11.32 4.45
N LEU A 52 0.66 10.22 5.01
CA LEU A 52 0.91 10.12 6.44
C LEU A 52 1.99 11.12 6.90
N VAL A 53 3.07 11.26 6.13
CA VAL A 53 4.12 12.25 6.42
C VAL A 53 3.57 13.68 6.36
N TYR A 54 2.75 13.99 5.35
CA TYR A 54 2.00 15.23 5.27
C TYR A 54 1.18 15.49 6.55
N CYS A 55 0.41 14.50 7.03
CA CYS A 55 -0.39 14.66 8.24
C CYS A 55 0.49 15.00 9.45
N ILE A 56 1.68 14.39 9.56
CA ILE A 56 2.65 14.71 10.61
C ILE A 56 3.13 16.16 10.46
N PHE A 57 3.49 16.60 9.25
CA PHE A 57 3.88 17.99 9.02
C PHE A 57 2.77 18.98 9.38
N ALA A 58 1.55 18.75 8.90
CA ALA A 58 0.42 19.65 9.12
C ALA A 58 0.07 19.82 10.60
N GLU A 59 0.23 18.76 11.41
CA GLU A 59 -0.09 18.80 12.84
C GLU A 59 1.06 19.30 13.71
N LEU A 60 2.31 19.06 13.32
CA LEU A 60 3.48 19.39 14.14
C LEU A 60 4.15 20.71 13.74
N THR A 61 3.85 21.24 12.56
CA THR A 61 4.34 22.54 12.10
C THR A 61 3.23 23.58 12.16
N GLN A 62 3.58 24.86 12.23
CA GLN A 62 2.60 25.97 12.20
C GLN A 62 2.21 26.35 10.76
N HIS A 63 2.49 25.49 9.78
CA HIS A 63 2.25 25.77 8.37
C HIS A 63 0.77 25.64 8.00
N SER A 64 0.39 26.34 6.94
CA SER A 64 -0.93 26.11 6.34
C SER A 64 -1.01 24.72 5.73
N TYR A 65 -2.24 24.24 5.52
CA TYR A 65 -2.51 23.00 4.80
C TYR A 65 -1.75 22.89 3.46
N LEU A 66 -1.74 23.98 2.68
CA LEU A 66 -1.10 24.01 1.36
C LEU A 66 0.42 23.94 1.47
N ASP A 67 1.00 24.64 2.45
CA ASP A 67 2.45 24.67 2.63
C ASP A 67 2.96 23.33 3.16
N ALA A 68 2.26 22.71 4.12
CA ALA A 68 2.61 21.39 4.64
C ALA A 68 2.55 20.30 3.55
N ARG A 69 1.52 20.36 2.69
CA ARG A 69 1.36 19.47 1.52
C ARG A 69 2.50 19.67 0.51
N SER A 70 2.76 20.92 0.11
CA SER A 70 3.85 21.19 -0.83
C SER A 70 5.20 20.73 -0.26
N LEU A 71 5.42 20.90 1.03
CA LEU A 71 6.65 20.50 1.69
C LEU A 71 6.83 18.98 1.74
N SER A 72 5.79 18.21 2.09
CA SER A 72 5.86 16.74 2.04
C SER A 72 6.14 16.25 0.63
N ASP A 73 5.44 16.80 -0.37
CA ASP A 73 5.57 16.38 -1.77
C ASP A 73 6.98 16.66 -2.29
N ASN A 74 7.51 17.86 -2.04
CA ASN A 74 8.88 18.23 -2.44
C ASN A 74 9.94 17.32 -1.79
N ILE A 75 9.81 17.00 -0.50
CA ILE A 75 10.75 16.11 0.20
C ILE A 75 10.62 14.67 -0.33
N SER A 76 9.39 14.23 -0.64
CA SER A 76 9.12 12.93 -1.26
C SER A 76 9.75 12.80 -2.64
N GLU A 77 9.63 13.82 -3.50
CA GLU A 77 10.22 13.84 -4.84
C GLU A 77 11.75 13.75 -4.84
N LEU A 78 12.38 14.22 -3.76
CA LEU A 78 13.82 14.07 -3.53
C LEU A 78 14.22 12.68 -3.01
N ASN A 79 13.27 11.75 -2.91
CA ASN A 79 13.43 10.42 -2.29
C ASN A 79 13.97 10.51 -0.85
N LEU A 80 13.69 11.62 -0.14
CA LEU A 80 14.15 11.81 1.23
C LEU A 80 13.24 11.11 2.25
N LEU A 81 12.04 10.70 1.85
CA LEU A 81 11.05 10.03 2.69
C LEU A 81 11.00 8.50 2.50
N ASP A 82 12.05 7.83 2.05
CA ASP A 82 12.01 6.36 1.96
C ASP A 82 11.84 5.71 3.35
N ILE A 83 10.92 4.75 3.47
CA ILE A 83 10.56 4.12 4.75
C ILE A 83 11.74 3.32 5.32
N GLU A 84 12.46 2.57 4.49
CA GLU A 84 13.58 1.74 4.95
C GLU A 84 14.72 2.60 5.47
N ASP A 85 15.07 3.64 4.71
CA ASP A 85 16.13 4.55 5.13
C ASP A 85 15.77 5.34 6.40
N LEU A 86 14.51 5.78 6.52
CA LEU A 86 14.04 6.49 7.71
C LEU A 86 13.92 5.58 8.93
N ALA A 87 13.56 4.31 8.74
CA ALA A 87 13.51 3.32 9.82
C ALA A 87 14.90 3.03 10.40
N ASN A 88 15.94 3.07 9.55
CA ASN A 88 17.33 2.86 9.94
C ASN A 88 17.97 4.06 10.65
N VAL A 89 17.28 5.20 10.75
CA VAL A 89 17.76 6.35 11.53
C VAL A 89 17.71 6.01 13.02
N LYS A 90 18.85 6.16 13.70
CA LYS A 90 18.94 5.95 15.14
C LYS A 90 18.08 6.98 15.88
N ILE A 91 17.25 6.51 16.80
CA ILE A 91 16.60 7.36 17.80
C ILE A 91 17.51 7.45 19.02
N MET A 92 17.86 8.67 19.42
CA MET A 92 18.72 8.97 20.56
C MET A 92 17.96 8.81 21.90
N ASP A 93 18.70 8.81 23.02
CA ASP A 93 18.13 8.64 24.36
C ASP A 93 17.12 9.73 24.75
N ASN A 94 17.25 10.92 24.17
CA ASN A 94 16.29 12.02 24.32
C ASN A 94 15.02 11.85 23.46
N GLY A 95 14.90 10.73 22.74
CA GLY A 95 13.78 10.41 21.87
C GLY A 95 13.82 11.11 20.50
N MET A 96 14.91 11.81 20.17
CA MET A 96 15.08 12.53 18.90
C MET A 96 15.75 11.68 17.82
N ALA A 97 15.46 11.95 16.55
CA ALA A 97 16.23 11.38 15.44
C ALA A 97 17.68 11.88 15.46
N ASP A 98 18.64 11.02 15.10
CA ASP A 98 20.07 11.36 15.05
C ASP A 98 20.34 12.53 14.09
N PRO A 99 20.76 13.71 14.60
CA PRO A 99 20.97 14.90 13.79
C PRO A 99 22.19 14.79 12.86
N ASP A 100 23.12 13.87 13.13
CA ASP A 100 24.31 13.66 12.29
C ASP A 100 24.02 12.73 11.09
N ASN A 101 22.82 12.14 11.04
CA ASN A 101 22.40 11.37 9.87
C ASN A 101 22.20 12.31 8.67
N LYS A 102 22.94 12.07 7.57
CA LYS A 102 22.93 12.92 6.37
C LYS A 102 21.53 13.20 5.80
N ARG A 103 20.63 12.21 5.86
CA ARG A 103 19.24 12.37 5.40
C ARG A 103 18.48 13.31 6.32
N ILE A 104 18.60 13.11 7.64
CA ILE A 104 18.03 14.01 8.65
C ILE A 104 18.56 15.43 8.46
N MET A 105 19.88 15.62 8.30
CA MET A 105 20.46 16.93 8.01
C MET A 105 19.85 17.60 6.78
N THR A 106 19.73 16.84 5.68
CA THR A 106 19.17 17.38 4.42
C THR A 106 17.71 17.80 4.59
N ILE A 107 16.90 16.98 5.27
CA ILE A 107 15.51 17.33 5.53
C ILE A 107 15.43 18.55 6.47
N THR A 108 16.24 18.58 7.53
CA THR A 108 16.34 19.73 8.44
C THR A 108 16.66 21.03 7.69
N ASP A 109 17.63 21.01 6.78
CA ASP A 109 17.98 22.17 5.95
C ASP A 109 16.80 22.63 5.09
N ILE A 110 16.07 21.69 4.47
CA ILE A 110 14.86 22.01 3.69
C ILE A 110 13.80 22.64 4.60
N LEU A 111 13.56 22.07 5.78
CA LEU A 111 12.55 22.58 6.71
C LEU A 111 12.92 23.97 7.24
N HIS A 112 14.20 24.24 7.50
CA HIS A 112 14.67 25.58 7.86
C HIS A 112 14.47 26.60 6.73
N LEU A 113 14.74 26.22 5.49
CA LEU A 113 14.51 27.08 4.32
C LEU A 113 13.03 27.43 4.12
N ASN A 114 12.13 26.67 4.76
CA ASN A 114 10.70 26.91 4.76
C ASN A 114 10.20 27.45 6.11
N ASP A 115 11.06 28.11 6.89
CA ASP A 115 10.68 28.80 8.15
C ASP A 115 10.11 27.88 9.26
N VAL A 116 10.37 26.57 9.22
CA VAL A 116 10.00 25.65 10.30
C VAL A 116 10.95 25.83 11.48
N SER A 117 10.40 25.94 12.69
CA SER A 117 11.19 26.11 13.91
C SER A 117 12.01 24.85 14.24
N GLU A 118 13.22 25.03 14.79
CA GLU A 118 14.08 23.93 15.24
C GLU A 118 13.35 22.91 16.15
N ALA A 119 12.51 23.42 17.05
CA ALA A 119 11.76 22.58 17.96
C ALA A 119 10.73 21.69 17.24
N ASP A 120 10.09 22.23 16.20
CA ASP A 120 9.09 21.50 15.42
C ASP A 120 9.72 20.56 14.40
N ILE A 121 10.88 20.95 13.82
CA ILE A 121 11.72 20.06 13.00
C ILE A 121 12.07 18.79 13.78
N ASN A 122 12.65 18.97 14.98
CA ASN A 122 13.06 17.84 15.80
C ASN A 122 11.90 16.90 16.15
N LYS A 123 10.74 17.44 16.53
CA LYS A 123 9.53 16.64 16.80
C LYS A 123 9.06 15.90 15.55
N THR A 124 9.01 16.59 14.42
CA THR A 124 8.51 16.06 13.16
C THR A 124 9.37 14.92 12.64
N LEU A 125 10.68 15.12 12.55
CA LEU A 125 11.62 14.09 12.08
C LEU A 125 11.61 12.88 13.01
N SER A 126 11.54 13.10 14.33
CA SER A 126 11.43 12.01 15.29
C SER A 126 10.13 11.23 15.14
N ALA A 127 9.01 11.89 14.88
CA ALA A 127 7.73 11.24 14.63
C ALA A 127 7.77 10.41 13.34
N ILE A 128 8.26 10.99 12.25
CA ILE A 128 8.41 10.29 10.96
C ILE A 128 9.28 9.04 11.11
N CYS A 129 10.47 9.15 11.71
CA CYS A 129 11.37 8.01 11.91
C CYS A 129 10.74 6.92 12.79
N LYS A 130 10.04 7.27 13.88
CA LYS A 130 9.36 6.29 14.74
C LYS A 130 8.22 5.57 14.02
N VAL A 131 7.46 6.28 13.20
CA VAL A 131 6.42 5.66 12.38
C VAL A 131 7.04 4.74 11.33
N ALA A 132 8.11 5.17 10.65
CA ALA A 132 8.83 4.34 9.70
C ALA A 132 9.38 3.07 10.37
N GLN A 133 9.96 3.17 11.57
CA GLN A 133 10.40 2.04 12.40
C GLN A 133 9.23 1.08 12.70
N ALA A 134 8.10 1.61 13.16
CA ALA A 134 6.93 0.78 13.46
C ALA A 134 6.39 0.07 12.20
N ILE A 135 6.38 0.73 11.05
CA ILE A 135 5.97 0.13 9.77
C ILE A 135 6.98 -0.93 9.33
N MET A 136 8.27 -0.67 9.47
CA MET A 136 9.34 -1.63 9.15
C MET A 136 9.23 -2.89 10.01
N GLU A 137 9.17 -2.73 11.33
CA GLU A 137 9.16 -3.84 12.29
C GLU A 137 7.90 -4.72 12.20
N ASN A 138 6.73 -4.12 11.96
CA ASN A 138 5.46 -4.83 12.02
C ASN A 138 4.92 -5.23 10.65
N TYR A 139 5.39 -4.59 9.58
CA TYR A 139 4.80 -4.69 8.25
C TYR A 139 5.84 -4.70 7.12
N ASP A 140 7.11 -5.01 7.41
CA ASP A 140 8.21 -5.09 6.44
C ASP A 140 8.36 -3.83 5.56
N GLY A 141 8.06 -2.66 6.12
CA GLY A 141 8.14 -1.39 5.41
C GLY A 141 6.96 -1.12 4.47
N LYS A 142 5.94 -1.99 4.47
CA LYS A 142 4.80 -1.94 3.56
C LYS A 142 3.52 -1.47 4.27
N ILE A 143 3.21 -0.17 4.18
CA ILE A 143 2.04 0.44 4.84
C ILE A 143 0.71 -0.24 4.47
N GLN A 144 0.60 -0.75 3.25
CA GLN A 144 -0.56 -1.46 2.78
C GLN A 144 -0.82 -2.77 3.52
N LYS A 145 0.20 -3.43 4.11
CA LYS A 145 -0.03 -4.62 4.95
C LYS A 145 -0.79 -4.28 6.23
N PHE A 146 -0.48 -3.12 6.85
CA PHE A 146 -1.25 -2.59 7.98
C PHE A 146 -2.71 -2.34 7.57
N LEU A 147 -2.91 -1.58 6.49
CA LEU A 147 -4.27 -1.25 6.02
C LEU A 147 -5.06 -2.49 5.62
N ARG A 148 -4.44 -3.43 4.90
CA ARG A 148 -5.08 -4.68 4.46
C ARG A 148 -5.55 -5.53 5.63
N LYS A 149 -4.74 -5.64 6.69
CA LYS A 149 -5.13 -6.35 7.92
C LYS A 149 -6.44 -5.78 8.49
N TYR A 150 -6.49 -4.48 8.73
CA TYR A 150 -7.68 -3.86 9.33
C TYR A 150 -8.87 -3.79 8.37
N GLY A 151 -8.63 -3.64 7.07
CA GLY A 151 -9.69 -3.74 6.08
C GLY A 151 -10.34 -5.13 6.08
N GLN A 152 -9.55 -6.19 6.26
CA GLN A 152 -10.09 -7.55 6.33
C GLN A 152 -10.91 -7.76 7.61
N GLU A 153 -10.47 -7.19 8.74
CA GLU A 153 -11.25 -7.20 9.99
C GLU A 153 -12.62 -6.53 9.81
N ILE A 154 -12.70 -5.41 9.06
CA ILE A 154 -13.98 -4.76 8.74
C ILE A 154 -14.88 -5.67 7.89
N VAL A 155 -14.31 -6.34 6.89
CA VAL A 155 -15.05 -7.28 6.03
C VAL A 155 -15.59 -8.45 6.85
N ASP A 156 -14.76 -9.04 7.70
CA ASP A 156 -15.13 -10.19 8.53
C ASP A 156 -16.22 -9.82 9.54
N GLU A 157 -16.10 -8.66 10.18
CA GLU A 157 -17.12 -8.13 11.09
C GLU A 157 -18.45 -7.95 10.35
N PHE A 158 -18.43 -7.31 9.17
CA PHE A 158 -19.66 -7.08 8.39
C PHE A 158 -20.29 -8.40 7.89
N ASP A 159 -19.48 -9.35 7.41
CA ASP A 159 -19.94 -10.67 6.96
C ASP A 159 -20.61 -11.47 8.09
N SER A 160 -20.21 -11.23 9.35
CA SER A 160 -20.79 -11.88 10.53
C SER A 160 -22.21 -11.39 10.85
N HIS A 161 -22.56 -10.16 10.46
CA HIS A 161 -23.86 -9.54 10.74
C HIS A 161 -24.84 -9.60 9.56
N VAL A 162 -24.34 -9.87 8.36
CA VAL A 162 -25.14 -9.82 7.13
C VAL A 162 -25.05 -11.14 6.38
N SER A 163 -26.21 -11.69 6.01
CA SER A 163 -26.27 -12.87 5.13
C SER A 163 -27.18 -12.56 3.95
N PHE A 164 -26.63 -12.62 2.76
CA PHE A 164 -27.37 -12.54 1.50
C PHE A 164 -27.87 -13.94 1.16
N SER A 165 -29.16 -14.20 1.35
CA SER A 165 -29.76 -15.51 1.06
C SER A 165 -29.73 -15.88 -0.42
N GLU A 166 -29.62 -14.89 -1.29
CA GLU A 166 -29.76 -15.00 -2.74
C GLU A 166 -28.45 -15.37 -3.44
N VAL A 167 -27.31 -15.28 -2.75
CA VAL A 167 -25.98 -15.51 -3.33
C VAL A 167 -25.15 -16.47 -2.48
N ASP A 168 -24.18 -17.14 -3.11
CA ASP A 168 -23.22 -17.94 -2.38
C ASP A 168 -22.28 -17.07 -1.53
N LYS A 169 -21.68 -17.67 -0.51
CA LYS A 169 -20.76 -16.98 0.41
C LYS A 169 -19.54 -16.38 -0.27
N GLY A 170 -19.06 -16.98 -1.36
CA GLY A 170 -17.98 -16.41 -2.16
C GLY A 170 -18.42 -15.09 -2.77
N THR A 171 -19.57 -15.07 -3.45
CA THR A 171 -20.14 -13.86 -4.04
C THR A 171 -20.40 -12.75 -3.00
N GLN A 172 -20.96 -13.09 -1.84
CA GLN A 172 -21.14 -12.14 -0.73
C GLN A 172 -19.81 -11.50 -0.30
N SER A 173 -18.78 -12.31 -0.06
CA SER A 173 -17.45 -11.82 0.34
C SER A 173 -16.87 -10.86 -0.70
N ARG A 174 -17.02 -11.15 -2.00
CA ARG A 174 -16.57 -10.25 -3.08
C ARG A 174 -17.28 -8.91 -3.10
N ILE A 175 -18.60 -8.92 -2.88
CA ILE A 175 -19.39 -7.69 -2.81
C ILE A 175 -18.88 -6.81 -1.66
N LEU A 176 -18.66 -7.39 -0.48
CA LEU A 176 -18.18 -6.66 0.70
C LEU A 176 -16.76 -6.10 0.49
N VAL A 177 -15.84 -6.90 -0.03
CA VAL A 177 -14.47 -6.43 -0.33
C VAL A 177 -14.49 -5.31 -1.36
N LYS A 178 -15.20 -5.47 -2.48
CA LYS A 178 -15.28 -4.43 -3.53
C LYS A 178 -15.92 -3.14 -3.00
N TRP A 179 -16.93 -3.25 -2.14
CA TRP A 179 -17.52 -2.08 -1.49
C TRP A 179 -16.53 -1.36 -0.58
N ILE A 180 -15.75 -2.07 0.25
CA ILE A 180 -14.73 -1.48 1.13
C ILE A 180 -13.57 -0.88 0.33
N GLN A 181 -13.10 -1.58 -0.71
CA GLN A 181 -12.09 -1.06 -1.65
C GLN A 181 -12.56 0.28 -2.23
N ASN A 182 -13.79 0.36 -2.74
CA ASN A 182 -14.29 1.57 -3.39
C ASN A 182 -14.62 2.71 -2.41
N THR A 183 -15.17 2.37 -1.24
CA THR A 183 -15.68 3.39 -0.29
C THR A 183 -14.56 3.98 0.56
N LEU A 184 -13.63 3.14 1.01
CA LEU A 184 -12.55 3.54 1.90
C LEU A 184 -11.20 3.63 1.19
N ALA A 185 -11.17 3.31 -0.11
CA ALA A 185 -9.93 3.18 -0.87
C ALA A 185 -8.94 2.31 -0.09
N MET A 186 -9.31 1.07 0.25
CA MET A 186 -8.47 0.16 1.04
C MET A 186 -7.72 -0.82 0.14
N PRO A 187 -6.44 -1.14 0.42
CA PRO A 187 -5.64 -2.07 -0.38
C PRO A 187 -5.94 -3.54 -0.04
N LEU A 188 -7.23 -3.85 0.05
CA LEU A 188 -7.70 -5.23 0.12
C LEU A 188 -7.37 -5.93 -1.19
N ALA A 189 -7.03 -7.19 -1.09
CA ALA A 189 -6.54 -7.94 -2.22
C ALA A 189 -7.51 -9.07 -2.59
N PHE A 190 -7.61 -9.33 -3.89
CA PHE A 190 -7.90 -10.64 -4.45
C PHE A 190 -9.27 -11.19 -4.16
N SER A 191 -10.25 -10.31 -4.16
CA SER A 191 -11.63 -10.74 -4.00
C SER A 191 -12.19 -11.31 -5.29
N ASN A 192 -11.73 -10.88 -6.47
CA ASN A 192 -12.48 -11.15 -7.69
C ASN A 192 -12.14 -12.51 -8.35
N ILE A 193 -13.05 -12.98 -9.21
CA ILE A 193 -12.90 -14.26 -9.93
C ILE A 193 -11.77 -14.23 -10.98
N TYR A 194 -11.35 -13.04 -11.40
CA TYR A 194 -10.33 -12.84 -12.42
C TYR A 194 -8.93 -12.99 -11.84
N THR A 195 -8.72 -12.57 -10.60
CA THR A 195 -7.52 -12.85 -9.83
C THR A 195 -7.35 -14.36 -9.65
N ALA A 196 -8.42 -15.10 -9.33
CA ALA A 196 -8.38 -16.56 -9.27
C ALA A 196 -7.92 -17.19 -10.59
N LYS A 197 -8.49 -16.73 -11.71
CA LYS A 197 -8.11 -17.20 -13.06
C LYS A 197 -6.68 -16.81 -13.41
N PHE A 198 -6.24 -15.61 -13.06
CA PHE A 198 -4.87 -15.17 -13.28
C PHE A 198 -3.88 -16.08 -12.54
N CYS A 199 -4.12 -16.33 -11.25
CA CYS A 199 -3.33 -17.26 -10.45
C CYS A 199 -3.29 -18.66 -11.06
N GLU A 200 -4.41 -19.17 -11.59
CA GLU A 200 -4.47 -20.46 -12.28
C GLU A 200 -3.65 -20.48 -13.57
N ILE A 201 -3.78 -19.44 -14.41
CA ILE A 201 -3.07 -19.32 -15.69
C ILE A 201 -1.56 -19.22 -15.48
N GLU A 202 -1.12 -18.40 -14.52
CA GLU A 202 0.29 -18.15 -14.25
C GLU A 202 0.88 -19.19 -13.27
N GLY A 203 0.05 -20.09 -12.73
CA GLY A 203 0.45 -21.15 -11.80
C GLY A 203 0.92 -20.64 -10.44
N VAL A 204 0.49 -19.44 -10.03
CA VAL A 204 0.94 -18.75 -8.81
C VAL A 204 -0.12 -18.76 -7.71
N THR A 205 0.32 -18.54 -6.49
CA THR A 205 -0.57 -18.39 -5.33
C THR A 205 -1.00 -16.94 -5.15
N TYR A 206 -2.12 -16.72 -4.47
CA TYR A 206 -2.53 -15.38 -4.04
C TYR A 206 -1.48 -14.71 -3.14
N HIS A 207 -0.71 -15.49 -2.39
CA HIS A 207 0.32 -14.94 -1.52
C HIS A 207 1.47 -14.35 -2.33
N GLU A 208 1.98 -15.08 -3.31
CA GLU A 208 3.01 -14.60 -4.25
C GLU A 208 2.53 -13.37 -5.02
N LEU A 209 1.26 -13.35 -5.44
CA LEU A 209 0.66 -12.18 -6.10
C LEU A 209 0.57 -10.96 -5.17
N ALA A 210 0.21 -11.15 -3.90
CA ALA A 210 0.19 -10.08 -2.89
C ALA A 210 1.58 -9.51 -2.66
N GLU A 211 2.57 -10.41 -2.52
CA GLU A 211 3.95 -10.03 -2.26
C GLU A 211 4.53 -9.25 -3.43
N ALA A 212 4.30 -9.70 -4.67
CA ALA A 212 4.71 -8.97 -5.87
C ALA A 212 4.04 -7.59 -5.96
N ALA A 213 2.74 -7.47 -5.68
CA ALA A 213 2.06 -6.19 -5.62
C ALA A 213 2.64 -5.29 -4.52
N ASP A 214 2.94 -5.86 -3.35
CA ASP A 214 3.51 -5.14 -2.21
C ASP A 214 4.92 -4.61 -2.49
N ASN A 215 5.73 -5.39 -3.21
CA ASN A 215 7.07 -5.01 -3.62
C ASN A 215 7.04 -3.86 -4.63
N LEU A 216 6.10 -3.89 -5.57
CA LEU A 216 5.85 -2.81 -6.52
C LEU A 216 5.23 -1.55 -5.90
N GLY A 217 4.76 -1.62 -4.65
CA GLY A 217 3.96 -0.55 -4.06
C GLY A 217 2.60 -0.38 -4.74
N LEU A 218 2.11 -1.40 -5.46
CA LEU A 218 0.84 -1.33 -6.18
C LEU A 218 -0.33 -1.66 -5.26
N ASN A 219 -1.36 -0.83 -5.30
CA ASN A 219 -2.58 -1.07 -4.56
C ASN A 219 -3.27 -2.37 -5.00
N GLY A 220 -3.61 -3.24 -4.04
CA GLY A 220 -4.30 -4.51 -4.32
C GLY A 220 -5.64 -4.35 -5.04
N ALA A 221 -6.38 -3.26 -4.79
CA ALA A 221 -7.63 -2.98 -5.49
C ALA A 221 -7.41 -2.59 -6.96
N VAL A 222 -6.34 -1.82 -7.23
CA VAL A 222 -5.94 -1.48 -8.61
C VAL A 222 -5.54 -2.75 -9.35
N LEU A 223 -4.78 -3.63 -8.70
CA LEU A 223 -4.40 -4.91 -9.29
C LEU A 223 -5.63 -5.78 -9.59
N ASP A 224 -6.60 -5.87 -8.69
CA ASP A 224 -7.85 -6.60 -8.94
C ASP A 224 -8.56 -6.10 -10.22
N ASP A 225 -8.70 -4.79 -10.38
CA ASP A 225 -9.35 -4.19 -11.55
C ASP A 225 -8.52 -4.35 -12.84
N LEU A 226 -7.19 -4.23 -12.76
CA LEU A 226 -6.29 -4.52 -13.89
C LEU A 226 -6.43 -5.97 -14.36
N LEU A 227 -6.48 -6.92 -13.42
CA LEU A 227 -6.63 -8.34 -13.73
C LEU A 227 -8.00 -8.66 -14.32
N GLU A 228 -9.06 -7.97 -13.90
CA GLU A 228 -10.39 -8.07 -14.53
C GLU A 228 -10.32 -7.72 -16.01
N VAL A 229 -9.77 -6.54 -16.34
CA VAL A 229 -9.67 -6.09 -17.74
C VAL A 229 -8.77 -7.02 -18.56
N PHE A 230 -7.61 -7.40 -18.02
CA PHE A 230 -6.65 -8.30 -18.68
C PHE A 230 -7.26 -9.67 -19.02
N ILE A 231 -7.92 -10.30 -18.05
CA ILE A 231 -8.51 -11.64 -18.25
C ILE A 231 -9.68 -11.56 -19.24
N VAL A 232 -10.50 -10.51 -19.18
CA VAL A 232 -11.58 -10.30 -20.14
C VAL A 232 -11.04 -10.16 -21.57
N ASP A 233 -9.95 -9.41 -21.76
CA ASP A 233 -9.33 -9.26 -23.08
C ASP A 233 -8.80 -10.59 -23.63
N ILE A 234 -8.03 -11.35 -22.84
CA ILE A 234 -7.55 -12.69 -23.25
C ILE A 234 -8.71 -13.59 -23.66
N GLN A 235 -9.79 -13.62 -22.87
CA GLN A 235 -10.95 -14.44 -23.16
C GLN A 235 -11.67 -14.03 -24.45
N ASN A 236 -11.62 -12.75 -24.82
CA ASN A 236 -12.16 -12.27 -26.09
C ASN A 236 -11.27 -12.58 -27.28
N GLN A 237 -9.95 -12.65 -27.08
CA GLN A 237 -9.00 -13.05 -28.12
C GLN A 237 -9.09 -14.54 -28.47
N VAL A 238 -9.31 -15.42 -27.48
CA VAL A 238 -9.46 -16.88 -27.71
C VAL A 238 -10.75 -17.24 -28.45
N LYS A 239 -11.76 -16.37 -28.43
CA LYS A 239 -13.06 -16.58 -29.12
C LYS A 239 -13.09 -16.10 -30.57
N LYS A 240 -12.04 -15.44 -31.06
CA LYS A 240 -11.89 -15.01 -32.46
C LYS A 240 -11.06 -16.02 -33.25
#